data_AF-F8B212-F1
#
_entry.id   AF-F8B212-F1
#
_cell.length_a   1.000
_cell.length_b   1.000
_cell.length_c   1.000
_cell.angle_alpha   90.00
_cell.angle_beta   90.00
_cell.angle_gamma   90.00
#
_symmetry.space_group_name_H-M   'P 1'
#
loop_
_entity.id
_entity.type
_entity.pdbx_description
1 polymer ?
#
loop_
_entity_poly.entity_id
_entity_poly.type
_entity_poly.pdbx_seq_one_letter_code
_entity_poly.pdbx_strand_id
1 'polypeptide(L)'
;MSALREAVDKGRAPTRLITPGLKGFKEFLTRGNIVDLAVAVVIGTAFTAVVTSLVKNLITPLIAAIGGQPDFSALTFTVNGSRFNYGSFVNDVVSFVIVTAVIYFLIVLPLAKANAFRKRNGLAAEPEPTPVSDDIRLLTEIRDLLASSAAATATAPAPRTPNQN
;
A
#
# COMPACT_ATOMS: atom_id res chain seq x y z
N MET A 1 47.77 -19.54 -40.35
CA MET A 1 46.34 -19.20 -40.17
C MET A 1 45.63 -20.03 -39.09
N SER A 2 46.30 -20.96 -38.42
CA SER A 2 45.74 -21.83 -37.36
C SER A 2 45.70 -21.16 -35.98
N ALA A 3 46.71 -20.36 -35.62
CA ALA A 3 46.78 -19.68 -34.32
C ALA A 3 45.72 -18.56 -34.12
N LEU A 4 45.22 -17.98 -35.22
CA LEU A 4 44.19 -16.93 -35.17
C LEU A 4 42.78 -17.51 -34.90
N ARG A 5 42.56 -18.80 -35.18
CA ARG A 5 41.28 -19.48 -34.90
C ARG A 5 41.15 -19.91 -33.44
N GLU A 6 42.27 -20.21 -32.79
CA GLU A 6 42.31 -20.64 -31.38
C GLU A 6 42.07 -19.48 -30.40
N ALA A 7 42.56 -18.28 -30.75
CA ALA A 7 42.32 -17.07 -29.95
C ALA A 7 40.85 -16.58 -29.99
N VAL A 8 40.08 -16.95 -31.02
CA VAL A 8 38.67 -16.57 -31.17
C VAL A 8 37.74 -17.42 -30.31
N ASP A 9 38.09 -18.69 -30.05
CA ASP A 9 37.25 -19.60 -29.26
C ASP A 9 37.39 -19.35 -27.75
N LYS A 10 38.57 -18.91 -27.30
CA LYS A 10 38.90 -18.70 -25.88
C LYS A 10 38.17 -17.51 -25.22
N GLY A 11 37.52 -16.65 -26.00
CA GLY A 11 36.79 -15.47 -25.54
C GLY A 11 35.28 -15.67 -25.31
N ARG A 12 34.71 -16.83 -25.65
CA ARG A 12 33.29 -17.10 -25.44
C ARG A 12 33.07 -17.58 -24.01
N ALA A 13 32.90 -16.63 -23.08
CA ALA A 13 32.44 -16.93 -21.73
C ALA A 13 31.15 -17.78 -21.81
N PRO A 14 30.98 -18.79 -20.95
CA PRO A 14 29.76 -19.57 -20.94
C PRO A 14 28.62 -18.64 -20.58
N THR A 15 27.71 -18.42 -21.53
CA THR A 15 26.42 -17.78 -21.29
C THR A 15 25.75 -18.58 -20.18
N ARG A 16 25.85 -18.11 -18.93
CA ARG A 16 25.13 -18.69 -17.80
C ARG A 16 23.66 -18.56 -18.16
N LEU A 17 23.06 -19.67 -18.57
CA LEU A 17 21.63 -19.80 -18.73
C LEU A 17 21.04 -19.48 -17.36
N ILE A 18 20.63 -18.24 -17.15
CA ILE A 18 19.76 -17.85 -16.06
C ILE A 18 18.51 -18.67 -16.35
N THR A 19 18.35 -19.84 -15.71
CA THR A 19 17.20 -20.70 -15.93
C THR A 19 15.96 -19.85 -15.63
N PRO A 20 15.20 -19.40 -16.63
CA PRO A 20 14.01 -18.60 -16.40
C PRO A 20 12.97 -19.61 -15.95
N GLY A 21 12.86 -19.78 -14.65
CA GLY A 21 12.06 -20.86 -14.08
C GLY A 21 11.74 -20.62 -12.61
N LEU A 22 11.16 -21.65 -11.98
CA LEU A 22 10.59 -21.61 -10.62
C LEU A 22 11.55 -21.03 -9.57
N LYS A 23 12.86 -21.19 -9.78
CA LYS A 23 13.91 -20.61 -8.90
C LYS A 23 13.97 -19.08 -9.01
N GLY A 24 13.96 -18.52 -10.22
CA GLY A 24 13.91 -17.08 -10.44
C GLY A 24 12.59 -16.43 -10.02
N PHE A 25 11.48 -17.17 -10.13
CA PHE A 25 10.17 -16.73 -9.61
C PHE A 25 10.13 -16.69 -8.07
N LYS A 26 10.66 -17.72 -7.40
CA LYS A 26 10.81 -17.71 -5.93
C LYS A 26 11.69 -16.54 -5.48
N GLU A 27 12.82 -16.32 -6.16
CA GLU A 27 13.75 -15.22 -5.89
C GLU A 27 13.09 -13.84 -6.03
N PHE A 28 12.16 -13.70 -6.98
CA PHE A 28 11.35 -12.48 -7.17
C PHE A 28 10.35 -12.27 -6.04
N LEU A 29 9.59 -13.31 -5.66
CA LEU A 29 8.64 -13.24 -4.55
C LEU A 29 9.33 -12.95 -3.21
N THR A 30 10.52 -13.50 -2.98
CA THR A 30 11.27 -13.31 -1.73
C THR A 30 11.97 -11.95 -1.63
N ARG A 31 11.84 -11.03 -2.60
CA ARG A 31 12.34 -9.63 -2.48
C ARG A 31 11.56 -8.78 -1.46
N GLY A 32 10.84 -9.42 -0.55
CA GLY A 32 10.24 -8.82 0.65
C GLY A 32 8.90 -8.16 0.40
N ASN A 33 8.84 -7.18 -0.51
CA ASN A 33 7.66 -6.30 -0.59
C ASN A 33 6.52 -6.83 -1.48
N ILE A 34 6.77 -7.85 -2.31
CA ILE A 34 5.80 -8.30 -3.34
C ILE A 34 4.73 -9.22 -2.75
N VAL A 35 5.11 -10.08 -1.82
CA VAL A 35 4.19 -11.04 -1.19
C VAL A 35 3.18 -10.29 -0.32
N ASP A 36 3.62 -9.32 0.48
CA ASP A 36 2.73 -8.53 1.35
C ASP A 36 1.75 -7.69 0.53
N LEU A 37 2.22 -7.07 -0.56
CA LEU A 37 1.35 -6.36 -1.49
C LEU A 37 0.35 -7.31 -2.16
N ALA A 38 0.79 -8.48 -2.62
CA ALA A 38 -0.09 -9.46 -3.24
C ALA A 38 -1.17 -9.95 -2.28
N VAL A 39 -0.81 -10.24 -1.03
CA VAL A 39 -1.75 -10.64 0.03
C VAL A 39 -2.75 -9.52 0.32
N ALA A 40 -2.29 -8.27 0.43
CA ALA A 40 -3.17 -7.12 0.64
C ALA A 40 -4.22 -6.96 -0.47
N VAL A 41 -3.83 -7.14 -1.74
CA VAL A 41 -4.76 -7.07 -2.89
C VAL A 41 -5.77 -8.22 -2.88
N VAL A 42 -5.31 -9.45 -2.61
CA VAL A 42 -6.21 -10.62 -2.57
C VAL A 42 -7.22 -10.51 -1.43
N ILE A 43 -6.78 -10.12 -0.23
CA ILE A 43 -7.68 -9.91 0.90
C ILE A 43 -8.64 -8.75 0.62
N GLY A 44 -8.16 -7.64 0.05
CA GLY A 44 -9.00 -6.49 -0.30
C GLY A 44 -10.12 -6.83 -1.27
N THR A 45 -9.82 -7.61 -2.32
CA THR A 45 -10.82 -8.04 -3.31
C THR A 45 -11.83 -9.03 -2.72
N ALA A 46 -11.36 -10.04 -1.98
CA ALA A 46 -12.23 -11.01 -1.31
C ALA A 46 -13.17 -10.33 -0.29
N PHE A 47 -12.63 -9.41 0.51
CA PHE A 47 -13.41 -8.65 1.49
C PHE A 47 -14.46 -7.77 0.82
N THR A 48 -14.09 -7.06 -0.24
CA THR A 48 -15.03 -6.25 -1.02
C THR A 48 -16.16 -7.10 -1.59
N ALA A 49 -15.87 -8.31 -2.06
CA ALA A 49 -16.89 -9.23 -2.55
C ALA A 49 -17.88 -9.66 -1.44
N VAL A 50 -17.39 -9.96 -0.23
CA VAL A 50 -18.24 -10.30 0.93
C VAL A 50 -19.16 -9.13 1.31
N VAL A 51 -18.60 -7.92 1.40
CA VAL A 51 -19.40 -6.73 1.74
C VAL A 51 -20.42 -6.43 0.65
N THR A 52 -20.02 -6.51 -0.61
CA THR A 52 -20.93 -6.31 -1.75
C THR A 52 -22.07 -7.32 -1.73
N SER A 53 -21.76 -8.59 -1.43
CA SER A 53 -22.77 -9.65 -1.27
C SER A 53 -23.72 -9.36 -0.11
N LEU A 54 -23.22 -8.96 1.06
CA LEU A 54 -24.05 -8.58 2.21
C LEU A 54 -25.00 -7.43 1.84
N VAL A 55 -24.49 -6.40 1.19
CA VAL A 55 -25.31 -5.24 0.82
C VAL A 55 -26.35 -5.63 -0.20
N LYS A 56 -25.94 -6.28 -1.30
CA LYS A 56 -26.84 -6.68 -2.39
C LYS A 56 -27.91 -7.67 -1.93
N ASN A 57 -27.55 -8.67 -1.12
CA ASN A 57 -28.43 -9.79 -0.81
C ASN A 57 -29.22 -9.62 0.49
N LEU A 58 -28.76 -8.80 1.43
CA LEU A 58 -29.46 -8.55 2.70
C LEU A 58 -29.97 -7.11 2.81
N ILE A 59 -29.09 -6.12 2.60
CA ILE A 59 -29.43 -4.72 2.88
C ILE A 59 -30.36 -4.13 1.82
N THR A 60 -30.06 -4.30 0.53
CA THR A 60 -30.89 -3.82 -0.58
C THR A 60 -32.32 -4.36 -0.50
N PRO A 61 -32.59 -5.67 -0.34
CA PRO A 61 -33.96 -6.16 -0.21
C PRO A 61 -34.63 -5.71 1.09
N LEU A 62 -33.89 -5.52 2.19
CA LEU A 62 -34.46 -4.98 3.44
C LEU A 62 -34.91 -3.53 3.26
N ILE A 63 -34.09 -2.69 2.62
CA ILE A 63 -34.45 -1.31 2.27
C ILE A 63 -35.63 -1.32 1.29
N ALA A 64 -35.62 -2.20 0.29
CA ALA A 64 -36.70 -2.31 -0.67
C ALA A 64 -38.03 -2.76 -0.03
N ALA A 65 -37.97 -3.59 1.00
CA ALA A 65 -39.14 -4.03 1.75
C ALA A 65 -39.78 -2.90 2.60
N ILE A 66 -38.99 -1.93 3.07
CA ILE A 66 -39.45 -0.85 3.95
C ILE A 66 -39.77 0.43 3.16
N GLY A 67 -38.99 0.75 2.13
CA GLY A 67 -39.05 1.98 1.36
C GLY A 67 -39.52 1.83 -0.09
N GLY A 68 -39.89 0.61 -0.53
CA GLY A 68 -40.22 0.30 -1.92
C GLY A 68 -38.98 0.03 -2.79
N GLN A 69 -39.18 -0.47 -4.01
CA GLN A 69 -38.09 -0.76 -4.95
C GLN A 69 -37.44 0.54 -5.45
N PRO A 70 -36.17 0.85 -5.14
CA PRO A 70 -35.42 1.88 -5.84
C PRO A 70 -35.00 1.31 -7.20
N ASP A 71 -35.97 1.09 -8.09
CA ASP A 71 -35.71 0.62 -9.45
C ASP A 71 -35.85 1.76 -10.44
N PHE A 72 -34.73 2.44 -10.68
CA PHE A 72 -34.64 3.45 -11.71
C PHE A 72 -34.33 2.85 -13.09
N SER A 73 -34.17 1.53 -13.24
CA SER A 73 -33.67 0.90 -14.48
C SER A 73 -34.54 1.14 -15.71
N ALA A 74 -35.84 1.40 -15.51
CA ALA A 74 -36.78 1.75 -16.57
C ALA A 74 -36.51 3.12 -17.21
N LEU A 75 -35.74 3.98 -16.54
CA LEU A 75 -35.35 5.30 -17.04
C LEU A 75 -34.27 5.14 -18.11
N THR A 76 -34.73 5.23 -19.36
CA THR A 76 -33.87 5.12 -20.54
C THR A 76 -34.17 6.27 -21.50
N PHE A 77 -33.14 6.79 -22.18
CA PHE A 77 -33.33 7.73 -23.29
C PHE A 77 -32.73 7.12 -24.55
N THR A 78 -33.37 7.36 -25.70
CA THR A 78 -32.84 6.88 -26.99
C THR A 78 -32.36 8.08 -27.79
N VAL A 79 -31.08 8.09 -28.19
CA VAL A 79 -30.52 9.08 -29.12
C VAL A 79 -29.91 8.33 -30.28
N ASN A 80 -30.35 8.65 -31.49
CA ASN A 80 -29.84 8.08 -32.74
C ASN A 80 -29.85 6.53 -32.79
N GLY A 81 -30.91 5.91 -32.24
CA GLY A 81 -31.03 4.44 -32.15
C GLY A 81 -30.22 3.78 -31.03
N SER A 82 -29.41 4.52 -30.29
CA SER A 82 -28.69 4.03 -29.11
C SER A 82 -29.50 4.26 -27.84
N ARG A 83 -29.72 3.20 -27.06
CA ARG A 83 -30.45 3.23 -25.79
C ARG A 83 -29.49 3.50 -24.64
N PHE A 84 -29.66 4.64 -23.97
CA PHE A 84 -28.89 5.04 -22.80
C PHE A 84 -29.69 4.75 -21.52
N ASN A 85 -29.21 3.79 -20.74
CA ASN A 85 -29.84 3.31 -19.50
C ASN A 85 -29.30 4.07 -18.28
N TYR A 86 -29.51 5.39 -18.22
CA TYR A 86 -29.05 6.21 -17.09
C TYR A 86 -29.71 5.79 -15.76
N GLY A 87 -30.90 5.19 -15.82
CA GLY A 87 -31.56 4.55 -14.70
C GLY A 87 -30.69 3.51 -13.98
N SER A 88 -29.98 2.67 -14.73
CA SER A 88 -29.07 1.69 -14.16
C SER A 88 -27.89 2.34 -13.45
N PHE A 89 -27.37 3.44 -14.01
CA PHE A 89 -26.29 4.18 -13.39
C PHE A 89 -26.72 4.82 -12.05
N VAL A 90 -27.93 5.35 -11.97
CA VAL A 90 -28.48 5.87 -10.70
C VAL A 90 -28.62 4.75 -9.66
N ASN A 91 -29.09 3.57 -10.07
CA ASN A 91 -29.14 2.40 -9.19
C ASN A 91 -27.75 2.01 -8.66
N ASP A 92 -26.72 2.04 -9.51
CA ASP A 92 -25.34 1.75 -9.12
C ASP A 92 -24.79 2.78 -8.12
N VAL A 93 -25.09 4.07 -8.33
CA VAL A 93 -24.69 5.16 -7.41
C VAL A 93 -25.39 5.01 -6.05
N VAL A 94 -26.69 4.74 -6.04
CA VAL A 94 -27.43 4.51 -4.78
C VAL A 94 -26.87 3.28 -4.05
N SER A 95 -26.61 2.19 -4.78
CA SER A 95 -26.01 0.98 -4.22
C SER A 95 -24.62 1.26 -3.65
N PHE A 96 -23.79 2.05 -4.35
CA PHE A 96 -22.47 2.46 -3.88
C PHE A 96 -22.56 3.24 -2.56
N VAL A 97 -23.45 4.24 -2.46
CA VAL A 97 -23.64 5.02 -1.22
C VAL A 97 -24.04 4.11 -0.05
N ILE A 98 -24.92 3.13 -0.28
CA ILE A 98 -25.31 2.16 0.74
C ILE A 98 -24.11 1.30 1.16
N VAL A 99 -23.34 0.75 0.21
CA VAL A 99 -22.15 -0.06 0.50
C VAL A 99 -21.14 0.73 1.32
N THR A 100 -20.81 1.96 0.89
CA THR A 100 -19.86 2.83 1.60
C THR A 100 -20.36 3.17 3.01
N ALA A 101 -21.66 3.44 3.19
CA ALA A 101 -22.24 3.70 4.51
C ALA A 101 -22.13 2.49 5.44
N VAL A 102 -22.39 1.28 4.93
CA VAL A 102 -22.26 0.03 5.68
C VAL A 102 -20.81 -0.23 6.08
N ILE A 103 -19.85 -0.06 5.14
CA ILE A 103 -18.41 -0.19 5.43
C ILE A 103 -17.99 0.80 6.51
N TYR A 104 -18.41 2.06 6.39
CA TYR A 104 -18.08 3.09 7.34
C TYR A 104 -18.60 2.75 8.74
N PHE A 105 -19.86 2.31 8.85
CA PHE A 105 -20.48 2.04 10.15
C PHE A 105 -19.97 0.74 10.80
N LEU A 106 -19.76 -0.32 10.03
CA LEU A 106 -19.36 -1.63 10.56
C LEU A 106 -17.84 -1.79 10.76
N ILE A 107 -17.02 -1.04 10.04
CA ILE A 107 -15.56 -1.23 10.06
C ILE A 107 -14.87 0.04 10.52
N VAL A 108 -15.09 1.17 9.83
CA VAL A 108 -14.34 2.40 10.10
C VAL A 108 -14.69 2.98 11.47
N LEU A 109 -15.97 3.05 11.82
CA LEU A 109 -16.43 3.59 13.10
C LEU A 109 -15.95 2.76 14.31
N PRO A 110 -16.09 1.41 14.36
CA PRO A 110 -15.58 0.63 15.47
C PRO A 110 -14.05 0.62 15.52
N LEU A 111 -13.35 0.61 14.38
CA LEU A 111 -11.90 0.76 14.36
C LEU A 111 -11.47 2.13 14.90
N ALA A 112 -12.13 3.21 14.48
CA ALA A 112 -11.86 4.56 14.98
C ALA A 112 -12.14 4.66 16.49
N LYS A 113 -13.24 4.07 16.97
CA LYS A 113 -13.58 4.03 18.39
C LYS A 113 -12.59 3.19 19.19
N ALA A 114 -12.20 2.02 18.70
CA ALA A 114 -11.22 1.15 19.34
C ALA A 114 -9.84 1.82 19.41
N ASN A 115 -9.41 2.47 18.33
CA ASN A 115 -8.14 3.23 18.30
C ASN A 115 -8.18 4.42 19.26
N ALA A 116 -9.30 5.14 19.34
CA ALA A 116 -9.48 6.22 20.32
C ALA A 116 -9.44 5.70 21.77
N PHE A 117 -10.05 4.53 22.04
CA PHE A 117 -10.00 3.89 23.35
C PHE A 117 -8.60 3.41 23.72
N ARG A 118 -7.86 2.82 22.77
CA ARG A 118 -6.46 2.41 22.96
C ARG A 118 -5.54 3.61 23.23
N LYS A 119 -5.73 4.72 22.51
CA LYS A 119 -4.99 5.98 22.73
C LYS A 119 -5.27 6.60 24.10
N ARG A 120 -6.53 6.53 24.58
CA ARG A 120 -6.89 7.05 25.90
C ARG A 120 -6.37 6.20 27.05
N ASN A 121 -6.25 4.89 26.87
CA ASN A 121 -5.83 3.97 27.92
C ASN A 121 -4.30 3.75 27.96
N GLY A 122 -3.50 4.53 27.21
CA GLY A 122 -2.03 4.36 27.15
C GLY A 122 -1.58 3.01 26.54
N LEU A 123 -2.52 2.22 26.02
CA LEU A 123 -2.32 0.93 25.35
C LEU A 123 -2.17 1.10 23.83
N ALA A 124 -1.97 2.33 23.37
CA ALA A 124 -1.47 2.59 22.04
C ALA A 124 -0.04 2.03 22.00
N ALA A 125 0.07 0.76 21.60
CA ALA A 125 1.19 0.37 20.78
C ALA A 125 1.17 1.40 19.64
N GLU A 126 2.12 2.32 19.68
CA GLU A 126 2.56 3.04 18.49
C GLU A 126 2.58 1.98 17.37
N PRO A 127 1.99 2.23 16.17
CA PRO A 127 2.10 1.27 15.09
C PRO A 127 3.57 0.86 15.05
N GLU A 128 3.85 -0.41 15.40
CA GLU A 128 5.22 -0.91 15.56
C GLU A 128 5.97 -0.32 14.38
N PRO A 129 6.98 0.54 14.63
CA PRO A 129 7.66 1.21 13.54
C PRO A 129 8.06 0.08 12.61
N THR A 130 7.47 0.05 11.41
CA THR A 130 7.82 -0.89 10.34
C THR A 130 9.32 -1.02 10.43
N PRO A 131 9.85 -2.24 10.71
CA PRO A 131 11.18 -2.43 11.26
C PRO A 131 12.10 -1.46 10.56
N VAL A 132 12.54 -0.44 11.31
CA VAL A 132 13.23 0.72 10.75
C VAL A 132 14.29 0.13 9.85
N SER A 133 14.16 0.33 8.53
CA SER A 133 15.09 -0.30 7.60
C SER A 133 16.50 0.03 8.07
N ASP A 134 17.42 -0.93 7.97
CA ASP A 134 18.76 -0.75 8.54
C ASP A 134 19.38 0.59 8.08
N ASP A 135 19.05 1.02 6.86
CA ASP A 135 19.33 2.35 6.32
C ASP A 135 18.84 3.51 7.21
N ILE A 136 17.60 3.52 7.67
CA ILE A 136 17.07 4.60 8.53
C ILE A 136 17.68 4.54 9.94
N ARG A 137 18.05 3.36 10.45
CA ARG A 137 18.80 3.26 11.72
C ARG A 137 20.20 3.85 11.56
N LEU A 138 20.90 3.49 10.50
CA LEU A 138 22.20 4.06 10.14
C LEU A 138 22.13 5.58 9.95
N LEU A 139 21.11 6.09 9.26
CA LEU A 139 20.91 7.54 9.08
C LEU A 139 20.66 8.26 10.42
N THR A 140 19.97 7.61 11.36
CA THR A 140 19.75 8.15 12.71
C THR A 140 21.05 8.19 13.50
N GLU A 141 21.84 7.11 13.46
CA GLU A 141 23.16 7.05 14.09
C GLU A 141 24.12 8.09 13.49
N ILE A 142 24.15 8.24 12.17
CA ILE A 142 24.97 9.27 11.48
C ILE A 142 24.53 10.67 11.92
N ARG A 143 23.22 10.96 11.99
CA ARG A 143 22.71 12.26 12.46
C ARG A 143 23.19 12.55 13.88
N ASP A 144 23.10 11.57 14.77
CA ASP A 144 23.43 11.75 16.19
C ASP A 144 24.96 11.92 16.38
N LEU A 145 25.77 11.22 15.59
CA LEU A 145 27.23 11.40 15.54
C LEU A 145 27.60 12.79 14.98
N LEU A 146 26.93 13.27 13.94
CA LEU A 146 27.15 14.60 13.38
C LEU A 146 26.72 15.71 14.34
N ALA A 147 25.58 15.55 15.02
CA ALA A 147 25.12 16.48 16.05
C ALA A 147 26.11 16.55 17.22
N SER A 148 26.63 15.40 17.65
CA SER A 148 27.65 15.32 18.71
C SER A 148 28.98 15.98 18.28
N SER A 149 29.40 15.78 17.03
CA SER A 149 30.61 16.40 16.46
C SER A 149 30.48 17.91 16.29
N ALA A 150 29.31 18.38 15.82
CA ALA A 150 29.01 19.81 15.70
C ALA A 150 29.03 20.51 17.07
N ALA A 151 28.50 19.87 18.12
CA ALA A 151 28.54 20.39 19.49
C ALA A 151 29.97 20.45 20.07
N ALA A 152 30.82 19.48 19.76
CA ALA A 152 32.23 19.47 20.16
C ALA A 152 33.02 20.61 19.50
N THR A 153 32.71 20.91 18.23
CA THR A 153 33.36 22.01 17.47
C THR A 153 32.93 23.38 17.99
N ALA A 154 31.67 23.53 18.44
CA ALA A 154 31.17 24.77 19.03
C ALA A 154 31.72 25.07 20.44
N THR A 155 32.29 24.07 21.13
CA THR A 155 32.85 24.20 22.49
C THR A 155 34.37 24.46 22.49
N ALA A 156 35.02 24.55 21.32
CA ALA A 156 36.43 24.90 21.24
C ALA A 156 36.65 26.33 21.77
N PRO A 157 37.48 26.55 22.83
CA PRO A 157 37.69 27.87 23.40
C PRO A 157 38.36 28.77 22.36
N ALA A 158 37.86 30.01 22.24
CA ALA A 158 38.40 31.02 21.34
C ALA A 158 39.93 31.11 21.47
N PRO A 159 40.68 31.23 20.35
CA PRO A 159 42.13 31.29 20.40
C PRO A 159 42.54 32.47 21.28
N ARG A 160 43.23 32.18 22.39
CA ARG A 160 43.80 33.23 23.25
C ARG A 160 44.79 34.02 22.37
N THR A 161 44.48 35.27 22.08
CA THR A 161 45.44 36.19 21.49
C THR A 161 46.68 36.22 22.38
N PRO A 162 47.90 35.99 21.83
CA PRO A 162 49.12 36.05 22.61
C PRO A 162 49.27 37.44 23.22
N ASN A 163 49.33 37.50 24.55
CA ASN A 163 49.62 38.69 25.32
C ASN A 163 50.99 39.23 24.89
N GLN A 164 51.02 40.38 24.20
CA GLN A 164 52.26 41.07 23.88
C GLN A 164 52.70 41.90 25.09
N ASN A 165 53.91 41.59 25.54
CA ASN A 165 54.62 42.16 26.68
C ASN A 165 55.09 43.60 26.42
#